data_AF-A0A140DY35-F1
#
_entry.id   AF-A0A140DY35-F1
#
_cell.length_a   1.000
_cell.length_b   1.000
_cell.length_c   1.000
_cell.angle_alpha   90.00
_cell.angle_beta   90.00
_cell.angle_gamma   90.00
#
_symmetry.space_group_name_H-M   'P 1'
#
loop_
_entity.id
_entity.type
_entity.pdbx_description
1 polymer ?
#
loop_
_entity_poly.entity_id
_entity_poly.type
_entity_poly.pdbx_seq_one_letter_code
_entity_poly.pdbx_strand_id
1 'polypeptide(L)'
;MRLSDLILESSNMEKAIRKVVSNRGSAGIDDMPVDEIRAWMEVNGDELAEQIREMKYKPSPVRRAYIPKPNGKKRPLGIPTVVDRVVQQATYQILYPIFDSTFSDSSFGFREGRSAHQAIERTLEYLNEGYEWVVDLDIEKFFDMVNHDKLISIIRLKVNEKETLHLIRSFLKAGVMEEGKLNRNDLGTPQGGNISPLLANIYLDVFDKELENRGLRFVRYADDVTIYCRSEMAADRVMRSVSSWLERKLFLKVSPTKTHVVRPPESTFLGFTFWKGRDGWKCKPANDRKQRLYKNMKELLCRRKAAAMPLSDLFTKVNQKVRGWINYFSIGSMKRFLIEFGQWLRHKIRVVIFKQWKRPKTLFKNLMILNKQFKTGFSKEEIRQTANSRLGLWRTTGWRTVNFILSPKVLALPNKEKERPGLIDPVGCYLNLQNKS
;
A
#
# COMPACT_ATOMS: atom_id res chain seq x y z
N MET A 1 25.95 -28.50 -2.30
CA MET A 1 25.27 -28.15 -1.03
C MET A 1 23.77 -28.17 -1.29
N ARG A 2 22.99 -28.84 -0.44
CA ARG A 2 21.52 -28.93 -0.59
C ARG A 2 20.89 -27.58 -0.23
N LEU A 3 19.86 -27.17 -0.96
CA LEU A 3 19.12 -25.92 -0.69
C LEU A 3 18.34 -26.04 0.62
N SER A 4 17.82 -27.22 0.94
CA SER A 4 17.17 -27.49 2.23
C SER A 4 18.10 -27.23 3.41
N ASP A 5 19.39 -27.56 3.29
CA ASP A 5 20.36 -27.35 4.37
C ASP A 5 20.68 -25.86 4.56
N LEU A 6 20.74 -25.10 3.45
CA LEU A 6 20.86 -23.64 3.50
C LEU A 6 19.63 -22.97 4.12
N ILE A 7 18.43 -23.47 3.83
CA ILE A 7 17.19 -22.95 4.41
C ILE A 7 17.22 -23.13 5.93
N LEU A 8 17.66 -24.30 6.39
CA LEU A 8 17.69 -24.71 7.79
C LEU A 8 18.96 -24.25 8.54
N GLU A 9 19.90 -23.59 7.87
CA GLU A 9 21.12 -23.09 8.49
C GLU A 9 20.77 -22.14 9.65
N SER A 10 21.39 -22.33 10.83
CA SER A 10 21.08 -21.56 12.04
C SER A 10 21.17 -20.05 11.80
N SER A 11 22.13 -19.61 10.99
CA SER A 11 22.31 -18.19 10.63
C SER A 11 21.14 -17.64 9.81
N ASN A 12 20.56 -18.44 8.92
CA ASN A 12 19.42 -18.10 8.08
C ASN A 12 18.12 -18.11 8.90
N MET A 13 17.90 -19.16 9.69
CA MET A 13 16.74 -19.29 10.58
C MET A 13 16.65 -18.13 11.58
N GLU A 14 17.77 -17.72 12.18
CA GLU A 14 17.80 -16.57 13.09
C GLU A 14 17.45 -15.25 12.37
N LYS A 15 17.90 -15.06 11.12
CA LYS A 15 17.48 -13.91 10.30
C LYS A 15 15.97 -13.94 10.03
N ALA A 16 15.42 -15.12 9.73
CA ALA A 16 13.99 -15.31 9.52
C ALA A 16 13.17 -14.97 10.78
N ILE A 17 13.60 -15.46 11.95
CA ILE A 17 12.97 -15.14 13.25
C ILE A 17 12.95 -13.63 13.49
N ARG A 18 14.11 -12.95 13.37
CA ARG A 18 14.19 -11.49 13.55
C ARG A 18 13.23 -10.75 12.64
N LYS A 19 13.12 -11.17 11.38
CA LYS A 19 12.20 -10.56 10.41
C LYS A 19 10.74 -10.74 10.84
N VAL A 20 10.34 -11.96 11.21
CA VAL A 20 8.96 -12.26 11.63
C VAL A 20 8.58 -11.49 12.89
N VAL A 21 9.46 -11.44 13.89
CA VAL A 21 9.26 -10.67 15.13
C VAL A 21 9.14 -9.17 14.83
N SER A 22 9.99 -8.63 13.95
CA SER A 22 9.95 -7.21 13.59
C SER A 22 8.64 -6.77 12.92
N ASN A 23 7.95 -7.69 12.22
CA ASN A 23 6.69 -7.42 11.55
C ASN A 23 5.51 -7.29 12.54
N ARG A 24 5.65 -7.75 13.79
CA ARG A 24 4.61 -7.71 14.85
C ARG A 24 3.24 -8.21 14.37
N GLY A 25 3.23 -9.21 13.50
CA GLY A 25 1.99 -9.73 12.92
C GLY A 25 1.22 -10.58 13.92
N SER A 26 -0.12 -10.55 13.83
CA SER A 26 -1.01 -11.34 14.69
C SER A 26 -0.70 -12.85 14.65
N ALA A 27 -1.10 -13.55 15.70
CA ALA A 27 -0.99 -15.00 15.80
C ALA A 27 -1.82 -15.75 14.74
N GLY A 28 -1.40 -16.99 14.49
CA GLY A 28 -2.03 -17.92 13.55
C GLY A 28 -3.28 -18.57 14.14
N ILE A 29 -3.49 -19.86 13.84
CA ILE A 29 -4.57 -20.66 14.44
C ILE A 29 -4.22 -21.23 15.82
N ASP A 30 -2.93 -21.23 16.15
CA ASP A 30 -2.32 -21.76 17.37
C ASP A 30 -2.25 -20.70 18.49
N ASP A 31 -2.68 -19.47 18.20
CA ASP A 31 -2.67 -18.30 19.10
C ASP A 31 -1.30 -17.97 19.73
N MET A 32 -0.21 -18.61 19.28
CA MET A 32 1.15 -18.31 19.72
C MET A 32 1.55 -16.89 19.28
N PRO A 33 1.94 -16.00 20.22
CA PRO A 33 2.44 -14.67 19.87
C PRO A 33 3.86 -14.74 19.28
N VAL A 34 4.23 -13.70 18.52
CA VAL A 34 5.55 -13.64 17.87
C VAL A 34 6.71 -13.61 18.85
N ASP A 35 6.49 -13.16 20.09
CA ASP A 35 7.54 -13.01 21.10
C ASP A 35 7.98 -14.37 21.70
N GLU A 36 7.13 -15.40 21.62
CA GLU A 36 7.39 -16.74 22.14
C GLU A 36 8.15 -17.65 21.15
N ILE A 37 8.31 -17.22 19.88
CA ILE A 37 8.90 -18.05 18.83
C ILE A 37 10.33 -18.49 19.12
N ARG A 38 11.10 -17.68 19.84
CA ARG A 38 12.50 -17.99 20.19
C ARG A 38 12.57 -19.18 21.14
N ALA A 39 11.81 -19.11 22.23
CA ALA A 39 11.70 -20.20 23.20
C ALA A 39 11.15 -21.47 22.55
N TRP A 40 10.17 -21.34 21.64
CA TRP A 40 9.64 -22.51 20.92
C TRP A 40 10.70 -23.16 20.03
N MET A 41 11.50 -22.38 19.30
CA MET A 41 12.57 -22.88 18.42
C MET A 41 13.73 -23.50 19.19
N GLU A 42 14.04 -23.05 20.40
CA GLU A 42 15.07 -23.67 21.25
C GLU A 42 14.70 -25.10 21.66
N VAL A 43 13.41 -25.38 21.86
CA VAL A 43 12.92 -26.70 22.27
C VAL A 43 12.61 -27.62 21.08
N ASN A 44 12.02 -27.07 20.00
CA ASN A 44 11.45 -27.86 18.90
C ASN A 44 12.20 -27.69 17.57
N GLY A 45 13.25 -26.86 17.52
CA GLY A 45 13.92 -26.48 16.27
C GLY A 45 14.62 -27.64 15.57
N ASP A 46 15.28 -28.53 16.32
CA ASP A 46 15.98 -29.68 15.75
C ASP A 46 14.99 -30.70 15.16
N GLU A 47 13.90 -30.98 15.88
CA GLU A 47 12.81 -31.84 15.39
C GLU A 47 12.17 -31.26 14.13
N LEU A 48 11.88 -29.95 14.12
CA LEU A 48 11.35 -29.25 12.95
C LEU A 48 12.28 -29.39 11.74
N ALA A 49 13.58 -29.22 11.95
CA ALA A 49 14.59 -29.34 10.89
C ALA A 49 14.64 -30.78 10.34
N GLU A 50 14.58 -31.80 11.21
CA GLU A 50 14.51 -33.20 10.81
C GLU A 50 13.23 -33.50 10.01
N GLN A 51 12.07 -33.06 10.49
CA GLN A 51 10.80 -33.20 9.77
C GLN A 51 10.83 -32.57 8.37
N ILE A 52 11.51 -31.43 8.21
CA ILE A 52 11.67 -30.79 6.90
C ILE A 52 12.60 -31.61 6.00
N ARG A 53 13.75 -32.08 6.50
CA ARG A 53 14.70 -32.91 5.73
C ARG A 53 14.07 -34.22 5.28
N GLU A 54 13.26 -34.84 6.12
CA GLU A 54 12.55 -36.09 5.82
C GLU A 54 11.26 -35.90 5.00
N MET A 55 10.92 -34.66 4.62
CA MET A 55 9.66 -34.33 3.92
C MET A 55 8.39 -34.77 4.69
N LYS A 56 8.47 -34.79 6.02
CA LYS A 56 7.33 -35.11 6.93
C LYS A 56 6.64 -33.86 7.46
N TYR A 57 7.30 -32.70 7.41
CA TYR A 57 6.75 -31.44 7.87
C TYR A 57 5.48 -31.05 7.10
N LYS A 58 4.41 -30.80 7.84
CA LYS A 58 3.11 -30.35 7.32
C LYS A 58 2.77 -29.00 7.96
N PRO A 59 2.76 -27.91 7.16
CA PRO A 59 2.34 -26.60 7.65
C PRO A 59 0.93 -26.65 8.23
N SER A 60 0.69 -25.83 9.23
CA SER A 60 -0.62 -25.70 9.84
C SER A 60 -1.58 -24.97 8.90
N PRO A 61 -2.90 -25.25 8.96
CA PRO A 61 -3.89 -24.48 8.22
C PRO A 61 -3.80 -22.99 8.53
N VAL A 62 -3.95 -22.14 7.52
CA VAL A 62 -3.90 -20.69 7.71
C VAL A 62 -5.22 -20.18 8.30
N ARG A 63 -5.15 -19.24 9.24
CA ARG A 63 -6.34 -18.61 9.82
C ARG A 63 -6.95 -17.61 8.84
N ARG A 64 -8.24 -17.72 8.54
CA ARG A 64 -8.92 -16.72 7.71
C ARG A 64 -9.09 -15.40 8.47
N ALA A 65 -8.64 -14.31 7.86
CA ALA A 65 -8.93 -12.94 8.30
C ALA A 65 -9.46 -12.11 7.13
N TYR A 66 -10.23 -11.07 7.42
CA TYR A 66 -10.85 -10.23 6.40
C TYR A 66 -10.41 -8.78 6.50
N ILE A 67 -9.83 -8.25 5.41
CA ILE A 67 -9.49 -6.83 5.29
C ILE A 67 -10.58 -6.13 4.45
N PRO A 68 -11.20 -5.04 4.95
CA PRO A 68 -12.21 -4.32 4.17
C PRO A 68 -11.56 -3.66 2.94
N LYS A 69 -12.12 -3.91 1.75
CA LYS A 69 -11.75 -3.18 0.54
C LYS A 69 -12.55 -1.85 0.45
N PRO A 70 -12.02 -0.84 -0.25
CA PRO A 70 -12.72 0.43 -0.46
C PRO A 70 -14.10 0.32 -1.12
N ASN A 71 -14.33 -0.74 -1.91
CA ASN A 71 -15.58 -1.01 -2.62
C ASN A 71 -16.60 -1.82 -1.80
N GLY A 72 -16.39 -1.96 -0.48
CA GLY A 72 -17.30 -2.70 0.42
C GLY A 72 -17.12 -4.22 0.42
N LYS A 73 -16.41 -4.79 -0.56
CA LYS A 73 -16.02 -6.22 -0.54
C LYS A 73 -14.96 -6.45 0.54
N LYS A 74 -14.79 -7.69 1.00
CA LYS A 74 -13.70 -8.08 1.91
C LYS A 74 -12.61 -8.81 1.14
N ARG A 75 -11.33 -8.53 1.43
CA ARG A 75 -10.19 -9.32 0.95
C ARG A 75 -9.92 -10.43 1.97
N PRO A 76 -10.05 -11.70 1.59
CA PRO A 76 -9.64 -12.79 2.46
C PRO A 76 -8.11 -12.80 2.57
N LEU A 77 -7.62 -12.98 3.79
CA LEU A 77 -6.21 -13.15 4.14
C LEU A 77 -6.08 -14.50 4.84
N GLY A 78 -5.03 -15.26 4.54
CA GLY A 78 -4.61 -16.43 5.29
C GLY A 78 -3.42 -16.06 6.16
N ILE A 79 -3.58 -16.12 7.48
CA ILE A 79 -2.51 -15.85 8.45
C ILE A 79 -1.94 -17.19 8.89
N PRO A 80 -0.70 -17.56 8.47
CA PRO A 80 -0.05 -18.78 8.95
C PRO A 80 0.36 -18.64 10.42
N THR A 81 0.71 -19.77 11.05
CA THR A 81 1.32 -19.79 12.39
C THR A 81 2.65 -19.04 12.39
N VAL A 82 3.14 -18.68 13.58
CA VAL A 82 4.44 -17.99 13.68
C VAL A 82 5.56 -18.88 13.14
N VAL A 83 5.54 -20.17 13.50
CA VAL A 83 6.49 -21.18 13.00
C VAL A 83 6.47 -21.24 11.48
N ASP A 84 5.29 -21.43 10.87
CA ASP A 84 5.16 -21.52 9.41
C ASP A 84 5.65 -20.24 8.71
N ARG A 85 5.42 -19.06 9.32
CA ARG A 85 5.96 -17.79 8.79
C ARG A 85 7.49 -17.74 8.85
N VAL A 86 8.12 -18.31 9.87
CA VAL A 86 9.58 -18.40 9.96
C VAL A 86 10.11 -19.34 8.89
N VAL A 87 9.55 -20.55 8.74
CA VAL A 87 10.01 -21.50 7.71
C VAL A 87 9.80 -20.92 6.29
N GLN A 88 8.67 -20.27 6.03
CA GLN A 88 8.43 -19.56 4.77
C GLN A 88 9.43 -18.42 4.54
N GLN A 89 9.79 -17.67 5.59
CA GLN A 89 10.74 -16.57 5.51
C GLN A 89 12.17 -17.07 5.26
N ALA A 90 12.57 -18.16 5.91
CA ALA A 90 13.85 -18.81 5.70
C ALA A 90 13.96 -19.36 4.27
N THR A 91 12.89 -19.99 3.78
CA THR A 91 12.79 -20.45 2.39
C THR A 91 12.88 -19.28 1.41
N TYR A 92 12.17 -18.17 1.68
CA TYR A 92 12.23 -16.96 0.86
C TYR A 92 13.67 -16.39 0.77
N GLN A 93 14.40 -16.33 1.88
CA GLN A 93 15.76 -15.75 1.92
C GLN A 93 16.74 -16.48 1.00
N ILE A 94 16.58 -17.80 0.85
CA ILE A 94 17.42 -18.63 -0.03
C ILE A 94 16.95 -18.57 -1.48
N LEU A 95 15.63 -18.62 -1.72
CA LEU A 95 15.10 -18.64 -3.08
C LEU A 95 15.14 -17.27 -3.76
N TYR A 96 14.95 -16.19 -3.01
CA TYR A 96 14.84 -14.85 -3.58
C TYR A 96 16.06 -14.48 -4.46
N PRO A 97 17.33 -14.62 -4.00
CA PRO A 97 18.50 -14.31 -4.83
C PRO A 97 18.62 -15.16 -6.11
N ILE A 98 18.13 -16.41 -6.07
CA ILE A 98 18.18 -17.35 -7.20
C ILE A 98 17.24 -16.90 -8.34
N PHE A 99 16.08 -16.34 -7.99
CA PHE A 99 15.05 -15.94 -8.95
C PHE A 99 15.10 -14.45 -9.32
N ASP A 100 15.44 -13.57 -8.38
CA ASP A 100 15.39 -12.12 -8.59
C ASP A 100 16.30 -11.65 -9.72
N SER A 101 17.46 -12.30 -9.88
CA SER A 101 18.41 -12.04 -10.98
C SER A 101 17.87 -12.34 -12.38
N THR A 102 16.79 -13.13 -12.50
CA THR A 102 16.18 -13.45 -13.80
C THR A 102 14.90 -12.72 -14.11
N PHE A 103 14.28 -12.11 -13.09
CA PHE A 103 13.04 -11.38 -13.30
C PHE A 103 13.24 -10.22 -14.26
N SER A 104 12.23 -10.00 -15.10
CA SER A 104 12.17 -8.87 -16.03
C SER A 104 12.49 -7.53 -15.36
N ASP A 105 13.22 -6.67 -16.06
CA ASP A 105 13.44 -5.28 -15.62
C ASP A 105 12.16 -4.45 -15.56
N SER A 106 11.12 -4.90 -16.28
CA SER A 106 9.79 -4.28 -16.28
C SER A 106 8.88 -4.81 -15.16
N SER A 107 9.40 -5.71 -14.30
CA SER A 107 8.70 -6.20 -13.10
C SER A 107 9.22 -5.51 -11.84
N PHE A 108 8.33 -4.81 -11.14
CA PHE A 108 8.68 -3.98 -9.98
C PHE A 108 8.07 -4.46 -8.65
N GLY A 109 6.94 -5.16 -8.70
CA GLY A 109 6.21 -5.54 -7.50
C GLY A 109 6.95 -6.58 -6.67
N PHE A 110 6.95 -6.41 -5.34
CA PHE A 110 7.53 -7.35 -4.37
C PHE A 110 9.01 -7.69 -4.56
N ARG A 111 9.79 -6.79 -5.15
CA ARG A 111 11.23 -6.95 -5.33
C ARG A 111 12.00 -5.91 -4.51
N GLU A 112 13.09 -6.34 -3.90
CA GLU A 112 14.02 -5.48 -3.18
C GLU A 112 14.68 -4.48 -4.14
N GLY A 113 14.83 -3.24 -3.71
CA GLY A 113 15.38 -2.16 -4.54
C GLY A 113 14.48 -1.69 -5.70
N ARG A 114 13.31 -2.32 -5.91
CA ARG A 114 12.30 -1.89 -6.89
C ARG A 114 11.12 -1.21 -6.17
N SER A 115 10.61 -0.13 -6.74
CA SER A 115 9.52 0.65 -6.14
C SER A 115 8.38 0.95 -7.12
N ALA A 116 7.21 1.28 -6.56
CA ALA A 116 6.10 1.80 -7.34
C ALA A 116 6.46 3.08 -8.10
N HIS A 117 7.37 3.90 -7.58
CA HIS A 117 7.83 5.12 -8.25
C HIS A 117 8.61 4.82 -9.53
N GLN A 118 9.53 3.85 -9.48
CA GLN A 118 10.27 3.41 -10.67
C GLN A 118 9.35 2.81 -11.73
N ALA A 119 8.29 2.09 -11.33
CA ALA A 119 7.28 1.60 -12.27
C ALA A 119 6.55 2.75 -13.00
N ILE A 120 6.26 3.84 -12.28
CA ILE A 120 5.66 5.05 -12.87
C ILE A 120 6.66 5.80 -13.75
N GLU A 121 7.94 5.88 -13.36
CA GLU A 121 8.99 6.48 -14.20
C GLU A 121 9.12 5.72 -15.52
N ARG A 122 9.21 4.39 -15.48
CA ARG A 122 9.23 3.53 -16.68
C ARG A 122 7.98 3.70 -17.54
N THR A 123 6.82 3.87 -16.90
CA THR A 123 5.57 4.19 -17.62
C THR A 123 5.72 5.51 -18.38
N LEU A 124 6.21 6.56 -17.73
CA LEU A 124 6.38 7.87 -18.33
C LEU A 124 7.40 7.86 -19.48
N GLU A 125 8.47 7.06 -19.37
CA GLU A 125 9.42 6.82 -20.47
C GLU A 125 8.69 6.33 -21.72
N TYR A 126 7.93 5.23 -21.62
CA TYR A 126 7.19 4.68 -22.77
C TYR A 126 6.15 5.66 -23.34
N LEU A 127 5.43 6.38 -22.49
CA LEU A 127 4.47 7.39 -22.95
C LEU A 127 5.17 8.51 -23.71
N ASN A 128 6.34 8.97 -23.24
CA ASN A 128 7.12 10.01 -23.89
C ASN A 128 7.82 9.55 -25.19
N GLU A 129 8.05 8.24 -25.35
CA GLU A 129 8.47 7.62 -26.61
C GLU A 129 7.33 7.48 -27.65
N GLY A 130 6.10 7.88 -27.30
CA GLY A 130 4.95 7.88 -28.19
C GLY A 130 4.07 6.63 -28.12
N TYR A 131 4.25 5.75 -27.12
CA TYR A 131 3.36 4.61 -26.88
C TYR A 131 2.11 5.03 -26.11
N GLU A 132 1.25 5.81 -26.76
CA GLU A 132 0.13 6.50 -26.11
C GLU A 132 -1.19 5.69 -26.06
N TRP A 133 -1.15 4.37 -26.27
CA TRP A 133 -2.30 3.48 -26.05
C TRP A 133 -1.95 2.46 -24.98
N VAL A 134 -2.73 2.43 -23.90
CA VAL A 134 -2.47 1.60 -22.72
C VAL A 134 -3.48 0.46 -22.68
N VAL A 135 -2.99 -0.77 -22.65
CA VAL A 135 -3.76 -1.96 -22.29
C VAL A 135 -3.61 -2.15 -20.79
N ASP A 136 -4.64 -1.84 -20.03
CA ASP A 136 -4.70 -2.09 -18.58
C ASP A 136 -5.26 -3.50 -18.37
N LEU A 137 -4.41 -4.43 -17.92
CA LEU A 137 -4.75 -5.85 -17.80
C LEU A 137 -4.96 -6.23 -16.33
N ASP A 138 -6.17 -6.69 -15.99
CA ASP A 138 -6.52 -7.18 -14.64
C ASP A 138 -6.71 -8.70 -14.66
N ILE A 139 -5.87 -9.43 -13.93
CA ILE A 139 -5.97 -10.87 -13.76
C ILE A 139 -7.00 -11.18 -12.66
N GLU A 140 -8.02 -11.98 -12.99
CA GLU A 140 -9.10 -12.25 -12.06
C GLU A 140 -8.63 -13.12 -10.89
N LYS A 141 -8.71 -12.56 -9.67
CA LYS A 141 -8.40 -13.26 -8.40
C LYS A 141 -7.07 -14.02 -8.49
N PHE A 142 -6.03 -13.39 -9.04
CA PHE A 142 -4.74 -14.02 -9.32
C PHE A 142 -4.26 -14.97 -8.21
N PHE A 143 -4.14 -14.47 -6.98
CA PHE A 143 -3.68 -15.24 -5.83
C PHE A 143 -4.54 -16.48 -5.51
N ASP A 144 -5.82 -16.49 -5.87
CA ASP A 144 -6.72 -17.61 -5.62
C ASP A 144 -6.71 -18.63 -6.78
N MET A 145 -6.14 -18.28 -7.93
CA MET A 145 -6.20 -19.07 -9.18
C MET A 145 -4.85 -19.66 -9.63
N VAL A 146 -3.75 -19.35 -8.92
CA VAL A 146 -2.42 -19.91 -9.24
C VAL A 146 -2.45 -21.44 -9.22
N ASN A 147 -2.14 -22.07 -10.35
CA ASN A 147 -2.10 -23.53 -10.44
C ASN A 147 -0.82 -24.08 -9.80
N HIS A 148 -0.96 -24.97 -8.81
CA HIS A 148 0.18 -25.49 -8.04
C HIS A 148 1.14 -26.33 -8.89
N ASP A 149 0.63 -27.20 -9.76
CA ASP A 149 1.48 -28.06 -10.59
C ASP A 149 2.26 -27.23 -11.61
N LYS A 150 1.61 -26.23 -12.21
CA LYS A 150 2.27 -25.29 -13.11
C LYS A 150 3.35 -24.48 -12.38
N LEU A 151 3.05 -23.94 -11.20
CA LEU A 151 4.02 -23.19 -10.40
C LEU A 151 5.23 -24.05 -10.04
N ILE A 152 5.00 -25.26 -9.54
CA ILE A 152 6.07 -26.21 -9.21
C ILE A 152 6.89 -26.57 -10.44
N SER A 153 6.26 -26.76 -11.61
CA SER A 153 6.98 -27.01 -12.87
C SER A 153 7.91 -25.86 -13.26
N ILE A 154 7.51 -24.61 -13.03
CA ILE A 154 8.32 -23.43 -13.32
C ILE A 154 9.50 -23.34 -12.35
N ILE A 155 9.26 -23.50 -11.04
CA ILE A 155 10.31 -23.47 -10.02
C ILE A 155 11.38 -24.54 -10.31
N ARG A 156 10.94 -25.72 -10.75
CA ARG A 156 11.79 -26.87 -11.04
C ARG A 156 12.82 -26.61 -12.15
N LEU A 157 12.60 -25.62 -13.02
CA LEU A 157 13.57 -25.22 -14.03
C LEU A 157 14.87 -24.64 -13.44
N LYS A 158 14.79 -24.08 -12.22
CA LYS A 158 15.95 -23.50 -11.52
C LYS A 158 16.31 -24.24 -10.23
N VAL A 159 15.30 -24.72 -9.51
CA VAL A 159 15.45 -25.40 -8.23
C VAL A 159 14.87 -26.80 -8.36
N ASN A 160 15.74 -27.77 -8.63
CA ASN A 160 15.35 -29.18 -8.84
C ASN A 160 15.74 -30.06 -7.64
N GLU A 161 15.53 -29.56 -6.43
CA GLU A 161 15.70 -30.32 -5.20
C GLU A 161 14.34 -30.79 -4.67
N LYS A 162 14.22 -32.07 -4.33
CA LYS A 162 12.94 -32.70 -3.98
C LYS A 162 12.38 -32.13 -2.68
N GLU A 163 13.23 -31.93 -1.69
CA GLU A 163 12.94 -31.46 -0.34
C GLU A 163 12.38 -30.04 -0.38
N THR A 164 13.07 -29.11 -1.04
CA THR A 164 12.61 -27.73 -1.22
C THR A 164 11.31 -27.64 -2.03
N LEU A 165 11.18 -28.39 -3.12
CA LEU A 165 9.95 -28.42 -3.92
C LEU A 165 8.77 -28.99 -3.12
N HIS A 166 9.01 -30.03 -2.31
CA HIS A 166 8.02 -30.60 -1.41
C HIS A 166 7.57 -29.56 -0.38
N LEU A 167 8.52 -28.86 0.25
CA LEU A 167 8.23 -27.82 1.26
C LEU A 167 7.36 -26.70 0.68
N ILE A 168 7.70 -26.17 -0.50
CA ILE A 168 6.91 -25.14 -1.19
C ILE A 168 5.50 -25.66 -1.49
N ARG A 169 5.39 -26.89 -2.00
CA ARG A 169 4.09 -27.52 -2.30
C ARG A 169 3.26 -27.71 -1.04
N SER A 170 3.89 -28.05 0.09
CA SER A 170 3.22 -28.18 1.38
C SER A 170 2.66 -26.84 1.87
N PHE A 171 3.36 -25.72 1.64
CA PHE A 171 2.80 -24.37 1.93
C PHE A 171 1.58 -24.04 1.07
N LEU A 172 1.60 -24.39 -0.21
CA LEU A 172 0.49 -24.12 -1.14
C LEU A 172 -0.76 -24.94 -0.80
N LYS A 173 -0.57 -26.19 -0.36
CA LYS A 173 -1.63 -27.12 0.04
C LYS A 173 -2.13 -26.92 1.46
N ALA A 174 -1.47 -26.06 2.24
CA ALA A 174 -1.94 -25.70 3.58
C ALA A 174 -3.37 -25.14 3.46
N GLY A 175 -4.34 -25.88 4.03
CA GLY A 175 -5.75 -25.52 3.96
C GLY A 175 -6.03 -24.20 4.68
N VAL A 176 -7.24 -23.68 4.51
CA VAL A 176 -7.70 -22.48 5.23
C VAL A 176 -8.69 -22.90 6.32
N MET A 177 -8.43 -22.51 7.56
CA MET A 177 -9.35 -22.67 8.68
C MET A 177 -10.30 -21.47 8.73
N GLU A 178 -11.59 -21.72 8.57
CA GLU A 178 -12.64 -20.71 8.58
C GLU A 178 -13.87 -21.23 9.34
N GLU A 179 -14.27 -20.54 10.41
CA GLU A 179 -15.41 -20.93 11.27
C GLU A 179 -15.34 -22.39 11.76
N GLY A 180 -14.14 -22.86 12.10
CA GLY A 180 -13.91 -24.24 12.56
C GLY A 180 -13.92 -25.30 11.46
N LYS A 181 -14.09 -24.91 10.19
CA LYS A 181 -14.03 -25.82 9.04
C LYS A 181 -12.70 -25.67 8.30
N LEU A 182 -12.06 -26.81 8.04
CA LEU A 182 -10.87 -26.89 7.21
C LEU A 182 -11.28 -26.97 5.73
N ASN A 183 -11.02 -25.90 4.98
CA ASN A 183 -11.19 -25.89 3.53
C ASN A 183 -9.87 -26.27 2.86
N ARG A 184 -9.91 -27.29 1.99
CA ARG A 184 -8.76 -27.67 1.16
C ARG A 184 -8.45 -26.56 0.15
N ASN A 185 -7.16 -26.39 -0.13
CA ASN A 185 -6.69 -25.40 -1.08
C ASN A 185 -6.09 -26.12 -2.30
N ASP A 186 -6.92 -26.35 -3.32
CA ASP A 186 -6.50 -27.04 -4.54
C ASP A 186 -5.88 -26.09 -5.58
N LEU A 187 -6.13 -24.78 -5.44
CA LEU A 187 -5.60 -23.72 -6.29
C LEU A 187 -5.22 -22.51 -5.44
N GLY A 188 -4.35 -21.65 -5.98
CA GLY A 188 -3.96 -20.38 -5.36
C GLY A 188 -2.82 -20.49 -4.36
N THR A 189 -2.30 -19.34 -3.96
CA THR A 189 -1.29 -19.20 -2.91
C THR A 189 -1.89 -18.36 -1.77
N PRO A 190 -1.69 -18.75 -0.49
CA PRO A 190 -2.31 -18.07 0.63
C PRO A 190 -1.89 -16.59 0.70
N GLN A 191 -2.86 -15.69 0.54
CA GLN A 191 -2.64 -14.24 0.68
C GLN A 191 -2.25 -13.95 2.13
N GLY A 192 -0.98 -13.68 2.41
CA GLY A 192 -0.46 -13.43 3.76
C GLY A 192 0.74 -14.28 4.17
N GLY A 193 1.07 -15.32 3.38
CA GLY A 193 2.32 -16.06 3.55
C GLY A 193 3.53 -15.25 3.06
N ASN A 194 4.64 -15.31 3.77
CA ASN A 194 5.84 -14.51 3.48
C ASN A 194 6.46 -14.85 2.12
N ILE A 195 6.32 -16.11 1.68
CA ILE A 195 6.86 -16.59 0.40
C ILE A 195 5.92 -16.34 -0.79
N SER A 196 4.63 -16.11 -0.54
CA SER A 196 3.61 -15.98 -1.60
C SER A 196 3.90 -14.88 -2.63
N PRO A 197 4.42 -13.68 -2.25
CA PRO A 197 4.81 -12.67 -3.22
C PRO A 197 5.92 -13.10 -4.18
N LEU A 198 6.90 -13.88 -3.71
CA LEU A 198 7.96 -14.44 -4.55
C LEU A 198 7.38 -15.47 -5.52
N LEU A 199 6.55 -16.39 -5.02
CA LEU A 199 5.90 -17.41 -5.86
C LEU A 199 5.03 -16.79 -6.95
N ALA A 200 4.32 -15.71 -6.62
CA ALA A 200 3.56 -14.92 -7.58
C ALA A 200 4.45 -14.36 -8.71
N ASN A 201 5.59 -13.78 -8.35
CA ASN A 201 6.53 -13.26 -9.34
C ASN A 201 7.16 -14.35 -10.19
N ILE A 202 7.53 -15.51 -9.62
CA ILE A 202 8.03 -16.67 -10.37
C ILE A 202 7.00 -17.13 -11.40
N TYR A 203 5.72 -17.18 -11.00
CA TYR A 203 4.65 -17.60 -11.90
C TYR A 203 4.46 -16.64 -13.08
N LEU A 204 4.45 -15.33 -12.80
CA LEU A 204 4.24 -14.29 -13.80
C LEU A 204 5.50 -13.93 -14.59
N ASP A 205 6.70 -14.33 -14.16
CA ASP A 205 7.92 -14.10 -14.95
C ASP A 205 7.85 -14.81 -16.30
N VAL A 206 7.21 -15.98 -16.38
CA VAL A 206 6.97 -16.66 -17.67
C VAL A 206 6.16 -15.78 -18.62
N PHE A 207 5.21 -15.00 -18.08
CA PHE A 207 4.44 -14.04 -18.85
C PHE A 207 5.28 -12.81 -19.22
N ASP A 208 6.09 -12.30 -18.29
CA ASP A 208 7.01 -11.20 -18.57
C ASP A 208 7.97 -11.55 -19.73
N LYS A 209 8.54 -12.76 -19.72
CA LYS A 209 9.41 -13.26 -20.81
C LYS A 209 8.68 -13.37 -22.14
N GLU A 210 7.41 -13.77 -22.14
CA GLU A 210 6.59 -13.77 -23.35
C GLU A 210 6.40 -12.35 -23.90
N LEU A 211 6.15 -11.35 -23.04
CA LEU A 211 6.00 -9.96 -23.46
C LEU A 211 7.33 -9.39 -24.00
N GLU A 212 8.45 -9.73 -23.35
CA GLU A 212 9.81 -9.38 -23.79
C GLU A 212 10.10 -9.99 -25.18
N ASN A 213 9.82 -11.28 -25.37
CA ASN A 213 10.02 -11.97 -26.66
C ASN A 213 9.18 -11.36 -27.79
N ARG A 214 8.01 -10.80 -27.47
CA ARG A 214 7.16 -10.09 -28.44
C ARG A 214 7.62 -8.64 -28.69
N GLY A 215 8.65 -8.15 -28.00
CA GLY A 215 9.13 -6.78 -28.10
C GLY A 215 8.13 -5.73 -27.58
N LEU A 216 7.22 -6.12 -26.67
CA LEU A 216 6.21 -5.22 -26.13
C LEU A 216 6.78 -4.35 -25.02
N ARG A 217 6.32 -3.10 -24.94
CA ARG A 217 6.62 -2.21 -23.82
C ARG A 217 5.58 -2.44 -22.73
N PHE A 218 5.99 -2.87 -21.55
CA PHE A 218 5.07 -3.13 -20.45
C PHE A 218 5.67 -2.75 -19.11
N VAL A 219 4.82 -2.58 -18.11
CA VAL A 219 5.19 -2.40 -16.71
C VAL A 219 4.30 -3.31 -15.88
N ARG A 220 4.91 -4.16 -15.06
CA ARG A 220 4.21 -5.04 -14.13
C ARG A 220 4.53 -4.67 -12.68
N TYR A 221 3.47 -4.54 -11.87
CA TYR A 221 3.58 -4.42 -10.43
C TYR A 221 2.67 -5.44 -9.77
N ALA A 222 3.26 -6.54 -9.29
CA ALA A 222 2.51 -7.70 -8.81
C ALA A 222 1.61 -8.29 -9.93
N ASP A 223 0.30 -8.29 -9.72
CA ASP A 223 -0.74 -8.71 -10.66
C ASP A 223 -1.21 -7.60 -11.61
N ASP A 224 -0.96 -6.33 -11.28
CA ASP A 224 -1.30 -5.20 -12.15
C ASP A 224 -0.29 -5.11 -13.31
N VAL A 225 -0.73 -5.37 -14.55
CA VAL A 225 0.10 -5.32 -15.76
C VAL A 225 -0.45 -4.27 -16.71
N THR A 226 0.42 -3.38 -17.18
CA THR A 226 0.09 -2.38 -18.20
C THR A 226 0.99 -2.54 -19.41
N ILE A 227 0.41 -2.58 -20.61
CA ILE A 227 1.16 -2.72 -21.88
C ILE A 227 0.92 -1.47 -22.73
N TYR A 228 1.98 -0.94 -23.33
CA TYR A 228 1.99 0.32 -24.05
C TYR A 228 2.18 0.09 -25.55
N CYS A 229 1.29 0.66 -26.35
CA CYS A 229 1.20 0.50 -27.80
C CYS A 229 1.12 1.88 -28.48
N ARG A 230 1.47 1.94 -29.77
CA ARG A 230 1.42 3.19 -30.57
C ARG A 230 0.05 3.47 -31.19
N SER A 231 -0.76 2.45 -31.43
CA SER A 231 -2.11 2.58 -32.00
C SER A 231 -3.13 1.73 -31.25
N GLU A 232 -4.40 2.13 -31.32
CA GLU A 232 -5.54 1.41 -30.75
C GLU A 232 -5.65 0.00 -31.33
N MET A 233 -5.58 -0.12 -32.66
CA MET A 233 -5.63 -1.42 -33.35
C MET A 233 -4.53 -2.38 -32.87
N ALA A 234 -3.32 -1.86 -32.62
CA ALA A 234 -2.24 -2.67 -32.07
C ALA A 234 -2.54 -3.09 -30.63
N ALA A 235 -3.05 -2.16 -29.81
CA ALA A 235 -3.44 -2.42 -28.42
C ALA A 235 -4.53 -3.48 -28.31
N ASP A 236 -5.59 -3.39 -29.12
CA ASP A 236 -6.68 -4.39 -29.16
C ASP A 236 -6.18 -5.77 -29.59
N ARG A 237 -5.33 -5.82 -30.61
CA ARG A 237 -4.72 -7.07 -31.08
C ARG A 237 -3.86 -7.71 -29.99
N VAL A 238 -3.04 -6.89 -29.32
CA VAL A 238 -2.18 -7.34 -28.21
C VAL A 238 -3.03 -7.84 -27.06
N MET A 239 -4.05 -7.10 -26.64
CA MET A 239 -4.96 -7.47 -25.56
C MET A 239 -5.58 -8.85 -25.80
N ARG A 240 -6.18 -9.09 -26.98
CA ARG A 240 -6.78 -10.40 -27.31
C ARG A 240 -5.76 -11.54 -27.31
N SER A 241 -4.59 -11.30 -27.92
CA SER A 241 -3.54 -12.31 -28.03
C SER A 241 -2.93 -12.67 -26.67
N VAL A 242 -2.67 -11.66 -25.83
CA VAL A 242 -2.11 -11.80 -24.49
C VAL A 242 -3.08 -12.49 -23.55
N SER A 243 -4.35 -12.09 -23.54
CA SER A 243 -5.38 -12.74 -22.72
C SER A 243 -5.53 -14.23 -23.08
N SER A 244 -5.59 -14.55 -24.37
CA SER A 244 -5.61 -15.94 -24.83
C SER A 244 -4.36 -16.74 -24.43
N TRP A 245 -3.19 -16.11 -24.42
CA TRP A 245 -1.95 -16.77 -24.01
C TRP A 245 -1.94 -17.05 -22.50
N LEU A 246 -2.35 -16.07 -21.67
CA LEU A 246 -2.45 -16.23 -20.21
C LEU A 246 -3.39 -17.38 -19.83
N GLU A 247 -4.56 -17.45 -20.46
CA GLU A 247 -5.53 -18.51 -20.20
C GLU A 247 -5.00 -19.89 -20.61
N ARG A 248 -4.36 -20.02 -21.78
CA ARG A 248 -3.89 -21.31 -22.28
C ARG A 248 -2.60 -21.80 -21.64
N LYS A 249 -1.67 -20.91 -21.31
CA LYS A 249 -0.32 -21.28 -20.85
C LYS A 249 -0.15 -21.21 -19.35
N LEU A 250 -0.84 -20.27 -18.69
CA LEU A 250 -0.79 -20.07 -17.25
C LEU A 250 -2.11 -20.37 -16.55
N PHE A 251 -3.17 -20.76 -17.26
CA PHE A 251 -4.48 -21.07 -16.68
C PHE A 251 -5.07 -19.91 -15.87
N LEU A 252 -4.70 -18.68 -16.20
CA LEU A 252 -5.17 -17.46 -15.54
C LEU A 252 -6.21 -16.77 -16.41
N LYS A 253 -7.38 -16.48 -15.82
CA LYS A 253 -8.45 -15.73 -16.49
C LYS A 253 -8.24 -14.23 -16.33
N VAL A 254 -8.51 -13.49 -17.39
CA VAL A 254 -8.46 -12.03 -17.40
C VAL A 254 -9.86 -11.48 -17.15
N SER A 255 -9.98 -10.42 -16.36
CA SER A 255 -11.28 -9.81 -16.06
C SER A 255 -11.77 -8.97 -17.26
N PRO A 256 -12.86 -9.36 -17.96
CA PRO A 256 -13.31 -8.67 -19.17
C PRO A 256 -13.88 -7.28 -18.87
N THR A 257 -14.34 -7.05 -17.63
CA THR A 257 -14.95 -5.76 -17.23
C THR A 257 -13.94 -4.73 -16.76
N LYS A 258 -12.77 -5.18 -16.33
CA LYS A 258 -11.70 -4.30 -15.83
C LYS A 258 -10.55 -4.17 -16.79
N THR A 259 -10.39 -5.11 -17.71
CA THR A 259 -9.36 -5.02 -18.75
C THR A 259 -9.86 -4.13 -19.86
N HIS A 260 -9.11 -3.09 -20.20
CA HIS A 260 -9.54 -2.10 -21.20
C HIS A 260 -8.36 -1.46 -21.91
N VAL A 261 -8.60 -1.06 -23.16
CA VAL A 261 -7.69 -0.25 -23.98
C VAL A 261 -8.10 1.20 -23.84
N VAL A 262 -7.20 2.04 -23.33
CA VAL A 262 -7.48 3.46 -23.07
C VAL A 262 -6.30 4.35 -23.40
N ARG A 263 -6.59 5.65 -23.48
CA ARG A 263 -5.58 6.69 -23.52
C ARG A 263 -5.01 6.95 -22.11
N PRO A 264 -3.78 7.47 -21.98
CA PRO A 264 -3.14 7.64 -20.67
C PRO A 264 -3.91 8.51 -19.65
N PRO A 265 -4.71 9.54 -20.05
CA PRO A 265 -5.54 10.30 -19.10
C PRO A 265 -6.69 9.52 -18.47
N GLU A 266 -7.12 8.43 -19.10
CA GLU A 266 -8.20 7.56 -18.63
C GLU A 266 -7.64 6.36 -17.86
N SER A 267 -6.40 5.96 -18.16
CA SER A 267 -5.68 4.93 -17.41
C SER A 267 -5.35 5.37 -15.98
N THR A 268 -5.49 4.42 -15.05
CA THR A 268 -5.06 4.58 -13.65
C THR A 268 -4.14 3.44 -13.24
N PHE A 269 -2.84 3.71 -13.07
CA PHE A 269 -1.85 2.71 -12.66
C PHE A 269 -1.24 3.08 -11.31
N LEU A 270 -1.24 2.16 -10.34
CA LEU A 270 -0.73 2.36 -8.97
C LEU A 270 -1.28 3.61 -8.25
N GLY A 271 -2.48 4.06 -8.63
CA GLY A 271 -3.12 5.26 -8.08
C GLY A 271 -2.68 6.59 -8.73
N PHE A 272 -1.89 6.53 -9.80
CA PHE A 272 -1.56 7.65 -10.66
C PHE A 272 -2.36 7.61 -11.95
N THR A 273 -2.58 8.78 -12.53
CA THR A 273 -3.10 8.96 -13.89
C THR A 273 -2.18 9.92 -14.63
N PHE A 274 -2.25 9.94 -15.95
CA PHE A 274 -1.28 10.62 -16.79
C PHE A 274 -1.88 11.83 -17.50
N TRP A 275 -1.07 12.82 -17.80
CA TRP A 275 -1.50 13.99 -18.56
C TRP A 275 -0.33 14.53 -19.38
N LYS A 276 -0.62 15.08 -20.55
CA LYS A 276 0.40 15.63 -21.44
C LYS A 276 0.60 17.11 -21.14
N GLY A 277 1.80 17.47 -20.67
CA GLY A 277 2.25 18.86 -20.51
C GLY A 277 3.01 19.36 -21.73
N ARG A 278 3.64 20.53 -21.60
CA ARG A 278 4.51 21.10 -22.65
C ARG A 278 5.76 20.25 -22.86
N ASP A 279 6.36 19.77 -21.77
CA ASP A 279 7.61 18.99 -21.79
C ASP A 279 7.37 17.47 -21.92
N GLY A 280 6.17 17.05 -22.34
CA GLY A 280 5.78 15.64 -22.44
C GLY A 280 4.78 15.17 -21.38
N TRP A 281 4.57 13.86 -21.33
CA TRP A 281 3.71 13.17 -20.39
C TRP A 281 4.26 13.24 -18.96
N LYS A 282 3.37 13.58 -18.03
CA LYS A 282 3.62 13.67 -16.58
C LYS A 282 2.55 12.88 -15.84
N CYS A 283 2.84 12.43 -14.62
CA CYS A 283 1.86 11.76 -13.77
C CYS A 283 1.22 12.73 -12.77
N LYS A 284 0.04 12.36 -12.25
CA LYS A 284 -0.63 13.03 -11.14
C LYS A 284 -1.44 12.01 -10.34
N PRO A 285 -1.76 12.28 -9.06
CA PRO A 285 -2.62 11.38 -8.30
C PRO A 285 -4.01 11.26 -8.95
N ALA A 286 -4.52 10.04 -9.06
CA ALA A 286 -5.85 9.78 -9.59
C ALA A 286 -6.94 10.41 -8.70
N ASN A 287 -8.08 10.72 -9.31
CA ASN A 287 -9.15 11.46 -8.64
C ASN A 287 -9.76 10.67 -7.48
N ASP A 288 -9.87 9.34 -7.60
CA ASP A 288 -10.33 8.48 -6.52
C ASP A 288 -9.39 8.55 -5.30
N ARG A 289 -8.06 8.65 -5.51
CA ARG A 289 -7.06 8.78 -4.43
C ARG A 289 -7.15 10.12 -3.72
N LYS A 290 -7.41 11.19 -4.45
CA LYS A 290 -7.72 12.51 -3.87
C LYS A 290 -9.00 12.47 -3.03
N GLN A 291 -10.06 11.85 -3.54
CA GLN A 291 -11.32 11.69 -2.81
C GLN A 291 -11.15 10.84 -1.55
N ARG A 292 -10.36 9.75 -1.62
CA ARG A 292 -10.03 8.93 -0.44
C ARG A 292 -9.27 9.72 0.62
N LEU A 293 -8.34 10.60 0.24
CA LEU A 293 -7.68 11.50 1.20
C LEU A 293 -8.71 12.38 1.92
N TYR A 294 -9.62 13.02 1.18
CA TYR A 294 -10.70 13.79 1.80
C TYR A 294 -11.60 12.95 2.71
N LYS A 295 -11.97 11.74 2.29
CA LYS A 295 -12.81 10.82 3.10
C LYS A 295 -12.11 10.46 4.41
N ASN A 296 -10.86 10.02 4.34
CA ASN A 296 -10.04 9.68 5.50
C ASN A 296 -9.87 10.86 6.45
N MET A 297 -9.69 12.07 5.91
CA MET A 297 -9.61 13.30 6.71
C MET A 297 -10.95 13.70 7.31
N LYS A 298 -12.08 13.54 6.59
CA LYS A 298 -13.42 13.81 7.11
C LYS A 298 -13.77 12.89 8.27
N GLU A 299 -13.39 11.61 8.19
CA GLU A 299 -13.61 10.64 9.26
C GLU A 299 -12.77 10.96 10.51
N LEU A 300 -11.49 11.29 10.32
CA LEU A 300 -10.60 11.69 11.42
C LEU A 300 -11.04 13.02 12.06
N LEU A 301 -11.42 14.00 11.25
CA LEU A 301 -11.87 15.33 11.66
C LEU A 301 -13.38 15.41 11.89
N CYS A 302 -14.04 14.26 12.05
CA CYS A 302 -15.45 14.22 12.38
C CYS A 302 -15.67 14.92 13.73
N ARG A 303 -16.53 15.95 13.75
CA ARG A 303 -16.64 16.91 14.87
C ARG A 303 -16.78 16.25 16.23
N ARG A 304 -17.58 15.19 16.35
CA ARG A 304 -17.82 14.47 17.61
C ARG A 304 -16.55 13.78 18.12
N LYS A 305 -15.80 13.12 17.23
CA LYS A 305 -14.59 12.36 17.57
C LYS A 305 -13.41 13.30 17.79
N ALA A 306 -13.19 14.24 16.86
CA ALA A 306 -12.05 15.15 16.87
C ALA A 306 -12.09 16.14 18.05
N ALA A 307 -13.27 16.63 18.45
CA ALA A 307 -13.37 17.54 19.59
C ALA A 307 -13.16 16.85 20.94
N ALA A 308 -13.29 15.53 21.03
CA ALA A 308 -13.02 14.75 22.23
C ALA A 308 -11.53 14.39 22.39
N MET A 309 -10.71 14.62 21.37
CA MET A 309 -9.28 14.28 21.36
C MET A 309 -8.43 15.51 21.69
N PRO A 310 -7.30 15.35 22.40
CA PRO A 310 -6.29 16.40 22.53
C PRO A 310 -5.82 16.91 21.16
N LEU A 311 -5.57 18.21 21.03
CA LEU A 311 -5.07 18.78 19.78
C LEU A 311 -3.69 18.26 19.40
N SER A 312 -2.87 17.85 20.38
CA SER A 312 -1.57 17.19 20.15
C SER A 312 -1.76 15.92 19.32
N ASP A 313 -2.53 14.97 19.83
CA ASP A 313 -2.81 13.69 19.15
C ASP A 313 -3.48 13.90 17.79
N LEU A 314 -4.42 14.85 17.72
CA LEU A 314 -5.13 15.13 16.48
C LEU A 314 -4.17 15.64 15.40
N PHE A 315 -3.30 16.59 15.75
CA PHE A 315 -2.34 17.17 14.80
C PHE A 315 -1.29 16.13 14.40
N THR A 316 -0.81 15.32 15.34
CA THR A 316 0.10 14.21 15.04
C THR A 316 -0.52 13.23 14.03
N LYS A 317 -1.76 12.78 14.27
CA LYS A 317 -2.47 11.87 13.36
C LYS A 317 -2.73 12.47 11.99
N VAL A 318 -3.12 13.75 11.93
CA VAL A 318 -3.31 14.48 10.66
C VAL A 318 -1.98 14.59 9.91
N ASN A 319 -0.93 15.03 10.58
CA ASN A 319 0.39 15.20 9.99
C ASN A 319 0.96 13.90 9.45
N GLN A 320 0.86 12.79 10.19
CA GLN A 320 1.30 11.47 9.75
C GLN A 320 0.58 11.02 8.48
N LYS A 321 -0.76 11.12 8.46
CA LYS A 321 -1.56 10.73 7.29
C LYS A 321 -1.29 11.58 6.06
N VAL A 322 -1.22 12.91 6.23
CA VAL A 322 -0.96 13.85 5.12
C VAL A 322 0.46 13.68 4.60
N ARG A 323 1.47 13.58 5.49
CA ARG A 323 2.86 13.38 5.10
C ARG A 323 3.06 12.06 4.38
N GLY A 324 2.50 10.96 4.88
CA GLY A 324 2.57 9.66 4.22
C GLY A 324 1.94 9.69 2.82
N TRP A 325 0.79 10.35 2.67
CA TRP A 325 0.15 10.51 1.37
C TRP A 325 1.01 11.35 0.40
N ILE A 326 1.56 12.47 0.86
CA ILE A 326 2.41 13.34 0.03
C ILE A 326 3.71 12.63 -0.37
N ASN A 327 4.35 11.89 0.54
CA ASN A 327 5.57 11.13 0.26
C ASN A 327 5.35 10.09 -0.85
N TYR A 328 4.19 9.43 -0.87
CA TYR A 328 3.89 8.47 -1.93
C TYR A 328 3.55 9.16 -3.26
N PHE A 329 2.83 10.28 -3.24
CA PHE A 329 2.40 10.96 -4.46
C PHE A 329 3.35 12.06 -4.94
N SER A 330 4.53 12.21 -4.33
CA SER A 330 5.48 13.29 -4.58
C SER A 330 5.99 13.32 -6.02
N ILE A 331 6.15 12.17 -6.67
CA ILE A 331 6.56 12.10 -8.08
C ILE A 331 5.54 12.74 -9.04
N GLY A 332 4.29 12.90 -8.60
CA GLY A 332 3.20 13.42 -9.41
C GLY A 332 2.98 14.93 -9.25
N SER A 333 2.42 15.53 -10.30
CA SER A 333 1.97 16.92 -10.29
C SER A 333 0.72 17.10 -9.43
N MET A 334 0.87 17.71 -8.26
CA MET A 334 -0.26 17.92 -7.32
C MET A 334 -0.29 19.27 -6.60
N LYS A 335 0.57 20.22 -6.94
CA LYS A 335 0.66 21.55 -6.28
C LYS A 335 -0.70 22.25 -6.13
N ARG A 336 -1.46 22.36 -7.23
CA ARG A 336 -2.80 23.01 -7.23
C ARG A 336 -3.78 22.31 -6.29
N PHE A 337 -3.81 20.97 -6.35
CA PHE A 337 -4.65 20.16 -5.47
C PHE A 337 -4.28 20.36 -3.99
N LEU A 338 -2.98 20.37 -3.65
CA LEU A 338 -2.52 20.56 -2.28
C LEU A 338 -2.84 21.95 -1.71
N ILE A 339 -2.89 22.98 -2.55
CA ILE A 339 -3.34 24.32 -2.15
C ILE A 339 -4.80 24.26 -1.70
N GLU A 340 -5.69 23.72 -2.54
CA GLU A 340 -7.13 23.60 -2.27
C GLU A 340 -7.40 22.68 -1.05
N PHE A 341 -6.73 21.53 -1.00
CA PHE A 341 -6.79 20.60 0.12
C PHE A 341 -6.30 21.23 1.43
N GLY A 342 -5.17 21.96 1.39
CA GLY A 342 -4.61 22.64 2.55
C GLY A 342 -5.54 23.72 3.11
N GLN A 343 -6.20 24.49 2.23
CA GLN A 343 -7.21 25.47 2.64
C GLN A 343 -8.39 24.79 3.36
N TRP A 344 -8.92 23.72 2.76
CA TRP A 344 -10.01 22.93 3.34
C TRP A 344 -9.61 22.30 4.69
N LEU A 345 -8.40 21.74 4.79
CA LEU A 345 -7.89 21.09 5.99
C LEU A 345 -7.79 22.09 7.15
N ARG A 346 -7.20 23.26 6.90
CA ARG A 346 -7.09 24.34 7.91
C ARG A 346 -8.47 24.81 8.37
N HIS A 347 -9.41 24.95 7.45
CA HIS A 347 -10.79 25.32 7.81
C HIS A 347 -11.44 24.25 8.69
N LYS A 348 -11.30 22.96 8.37
CA LYS A 348 -11.78 21.86 9.24
C LYS A 348 -11.14 21.87 10.62
N ILE A 349 -9.84 22.13 10.72
CA ILE A 349 -9.13 22.23 12.00
C ILE A 349 -9.67 23.39 12.84
N ARG A 350 -9.93 24.57 12.24
CA ARG A 350 -10.57 25.69 12.95
C ARG A 350 -11.94 25.33 13.49
N VAL A 351 -12.74 24.59 12.73
CA VAL A 351 -14.05 24.07 13.20
C VAL A 351 -13.89 23.17 14.42
N VAL A 352 -12.86 22.30 14.45
CA VAL A 352 -12.58 21.43 15.60
C VAL A 352 -12.16 22.27 16.82
N ILE A 353 -11.24 23.22 16.65
CA ILE A 353 -10.79 24.12 17.71
C ILE A 353 -11.97 24.90 18.31
N PHE A 354 -12.83 25.49 17.47
CA PHE A 354 -14.02 26.20 17.92
C PHE A 354 -15.00 25.27 18.65
N LYS A 355 -15.15 24.03 18.17
CA LYS A 355 -16.00 23.03 18.81
C LYS A 355 -15.47 22.64 20.20
N GLN A 356 -14.14 22.54 20.38
CA GLN A 356 -13.51 22.30 21.67
C GLN A 356 -13.71 23.46 22.64
N TRP A 357 -13.57 24.71 22.15
CA TRP A 357 -13.81 25.89 22.98
C TRP A 357 -15.27 25.99 23.45
N LYS A 358 -16.23 25.53 22.63
CA LYS A 358 -17.65 25.28 22.93
C LYS A 358 -18.49 26.49 23.36
N ARG A 359 -18.08 27.23 24.40
CA ARG A 359 -18.84 28.35 24.99
C ARG A 359 -18.41 29.70 24.39
N PRO A 360 -19.32 30.68 24.23
CA PRO A 360 -18.95 32.01 23.73
C PRO A 360 -17.90 32.73 24.59
N LYS A 361 -17.99 32.59 25.93
CA LYS A 361 -17.00 33.17 26.86
C LYS A 361 -15.58 32.65 26.62
N THR A 362 -15.41 31.35 26.39
CA THR A 362 -14.11 30.71 26.13
C THR A 362 -13.61 31.01 24.71
N LEU A 363 -14.51 31.03 23.72
CA LEU A 363 -14.22 31.50 22.36
C LEU A 363 -13.63 32.92 22.38
N PHE A 364 -14.33 33.86 23.03
CA PHE A 364 -13.90 35.25 23.16
C PHE A 364 -12.53 35.34 23.86
N LYS A 365 -12.36 34.67 25.00
CA LYS A 365 -11.10 34.66 25.75
C LYS A 365 -9.94 34.15 24.89
N ASN A 366 -10.09 33.00 24.23
CA ASN A 366 -9.02 32.39 23.45
C ASN A 366 -8.68 33.21 22.19
N LEU A 367 -9.69 33.74 21.49
CA LEU A 367 -9.47 34.63 20.35
C LEU A 367 -8.78 35.94 20.76
N MET A 368 -9.14 36.52 21.91
CA MET A 368 -8.47 37.71 22.45
C MET A 368 -7.00 37.44 22.80
N ILE A 369 -6.70 36.30 23.41
CA ILE A 369 -5.31 35.88 23.71
C ILE A 369 -4.52 35.79 22.42
N LEU A 370 -5.04 35.08 21.41
CA LEU A 370 -4.36 34.92 20.12
C LEU A 370 -4.23 36.24 19.37
N ASN A 371 -5.25 37.10 19.38
CA ASN A 371 -5.22 38.42 18.74
C ASN A 371 -4.13 39.32 19.33
N LYS A 372 -3.94 39.29 20.67
CA LYS A 372 -2.85 39.99 21.36
C LYS A 372 -1.49 39.38 21.02
N GLN A 373 -1.36 38.06 21.13
CA GLN A 373 -0.11 37.34 20.91
C GLN A 373 0.43 37.54 19.49
N PHE A 374 -0.44 37.45 18.49
CA PHE A 374 -0.07 37.56 17.08
C PHE A 374 -0.30 38.95 16.47
N LYS A 375 -0.64 39.94 17.31
CA LYS A 375 -0.88 41.35 16.93
C LYS A 375 -1.75 41.50 15.67
N THR A 376 -2.84 40.75 15.59
CA THR A 376 -3.66 40.69 14.37
C THR A 376 -4.60 41.90 14.17
N GLY A 377 -4.68 42.79 15.16
CA GLY A 377 -5.32 44.11 15.02
C GLY A 377 -6.85 44.14 15.06
N PHE A 378 -7.53 43.03 15.37
CA PHE A 378 -8.99 43.01 15.45
C PHE A 378 -9.50 43.67 16.73
N SER A 379 -10.60 44.40 16.63
CA SER A 379 -11.23 45.07 17.76
C SER A 379 -11.89 44.05 18.71
N LYS A 380 -12.09 44.46 19.97
CA LYS A 380 -12.82 43.66 20.96
C LYS A 380 -14.23 43.34 20.47
N GLU A 381 -14.85 44.25 19.74
CA GLU A 381 -16.21 44.10 19.23
C GLU A 381 -16.30 43.04 18.14
N GLU A 382 -15.38 43.05 17.16
CA GLU A 382 -15.33 42.05 16.08
C GLU A 382 -15.15 40.62 16.62
N ILE A 383 -14.29 40.47 17.64
CA ILE A 383 -14.08 39.18 18.30
C ILE A 383 -15.32 38.76 19.10
N ARG A 384 -16.01 39.71 19.74
CA ARG A 384 -17.25 39.44 20.49
C ARG A 384 -18.39 39.04 19.55
N GLN A 385 -18.53 39.70 18.40
CA GLN A 385 -19.48 39.32 17.35
C GLN A 385 -19.20 37.90 16.84
N THR A 386 -17.93 37.57 16.60
CA THR A 386 -17.52 36.23 16.16
C THR A 386 -17.84 35.16 17.20
N ALA A 387 -17.57 35.42 18.48
CA ALA A 387 -17.79 34.46 19.56
C ALA A 387 -19.28 34.20 19.88
N ASN A 388 -20.14 35.20 19.69
CA ASN A 388 -21.59 35.14 19.95
C ASN A 388 -22.45 34.84 18.71
N SER A 389 -21.83 34.55 17.57
CA SER A 389 -22.55 34.30 16.31
C SER A 389 -23.51 33.12 16.44
N ARG A 390 -24.75 33.29 15.96
CA ARG A 390 -25.77 32.23 15.85
C ARG A 390 -25.56 31.31 14.65
N LEU A 391 -24.62 31.64 13.76
CA LEU A 391 -24.33 30.85 12.58
C LEU A 391 -23.61 29.55 12.95
N GLY A 392 -23.79 28.52 12.11
CA GLY A 392 -23.11 27.25 12.30
C GLY A 392 -21.58 27.40 12.23
N LEU A 393 -20.86 26.55 12.99
CA LEU A 393 -19.39 26.63 13.15
C LEU A 393 -18.61 26.69 11.83
N TRP A 394 -19.10 26.01 10.78
CA TRP A 394 -18.49 26.07 9.44
C TRP A 394 -18.50 27.50 8.88
N ARG A 395 -19.65 28.19 8.98
CA ARG A 395 -19.78 29.56 8.49
C ARG A 395 -18.98 30.54 9.34
N THR A 396 -19.06 30.42 10.66
CA THR A 396 -18.35 31.33 11.59
C THR A 396 -16.83 31.23 11.47
N THR A 397 -16.28 30.02 11.33
CA THR A 397 -14.82 29.83 11.16
C THR A 397 -14.29 30.23 9.78
N GLY A 398 -15.18 30.52 8.83
CA GLY A 398 -14.84 31.10 7.53
C GLY A 398 -14.71 32.61 7.53
N TRP A 399 -15.06 33.29 8.64
CA TRP A 399 -14.97 34.75 8.73
C TRP A 399 -13.52 35.25 8.73
N ARG A 400 -13.33 36.50 8.29
CA ARG A 400 -12.02 37.17 8.25
C ARG A 400 -11.33 37.12 9.62
N THR A 401 -12.05 37.45 10.69
CA THR A 401 -11.56 37.44 12.07
C THR A 401 -10.92 36.11 12.44
N VAL A 402 -11.58 34.99 12.15
CA VAL A 402 -11.06 33.65 12.48
C VAL A 402 -9.91 33.26 11.56
N ASN A 403 -10.01 33.56 10.27
CA ASN A 403 -8.96 33.22 9.30
C ASN A 403 -7.62 33.90 9.60
N PHE A 404 -7.65 35.14 10.09
CA PHE A 404 -6.44 35.89 10.45
C PHE A 404 -5.92 35.51 11.85
N ILE A 405 -6.81 35.39 12.86
CA ILE A 405 -6.39 35.00 14.22
C ILE A 405 -5.85 33.55 14.25
N LEU A 406 -6.52 32.63 13.56
CA LEU A 406 -6.05 31.24 13.35
C LEU A 406 -5.50 31.09 11.93
N SER A 407 -4.51 31.92 11.59
CA SER A 407 -3.85 31.89 10.28
C SER A 407 -3.05 30.61 10.05
N PRO A 408 -2.66 30.29 8.80
CA PRO A 408 -1.78 29.17 8.51
C PRO A 408 -0.48 29.22 9.33
N LYS A 409 0.10 30.41 9.52
CA LYS A 409 1.30 30.62 10.34
C LYS A 409 1.05 30.21 11.80
N VAL A 410 -0.07 30.64 12.38
CA VAL A 410 -0.44 30.30 13.77
C VAL A 410 -0.68 28.80 13.95
N LEU A 411 -1.39 28.17 13.01
CA LEU A 411 -1.65 26.73 13.07
C LEU A 411 -0.37 25.90 12.90
N ALA A 412 0.60 26.39 12.13
CA ALA A 412 1.90 25.75 11.91
C ALA A 412 2.85 25.88 13.11
N LEU A 413 2.58 26.77 14.07
CA LEU A 413 3.43 26.89 15.26
C LEU A 413 3.21 25.71 16.21
N PRO A 414 4.29 25.01 16.63
CA PRO A 414 4.19 23.99 17.67
C PRO A 414 3.90 24.66 19.02
N ASN A 415 3.23 23.92 19.90
CA ASN A 415 3.09 24.31 21.31
C ASN A 415 3.87 23.27 22.13
N LYS A 416 5.06 23.68 22.62
CA LYS A 416 5.97 22.82 23.38
C LYS A 416 5.38 22.38 24.71
N GLU A 417 4.70 23.28 25.42
CA GLU A 417 4.07 23.00 26.72
C GLU A 417 2.98 21.93 26.65
N LYS A 418 2.28 21.84 25.51
CA LYS A 418 1.20 20.88 25.27
C LYS A 418 1.57 19.76 24.30
N GLU A 419 2.87 19.63 24.01
CA GLU A 419 3.42 18.65 23.05
C GLU A 419 2.66 18.61 21.71
N ARG A 420 2.07 19.74 21.30
CA ARG A 420 1.27 19.81 20.07
C ARG A 420 2.18 20.18 18.92
N PRO A 421 2.34 19.33 17.89
CA PRO A 421 3.10 19.70 16.72
C PRO A 421 2.40 20.81 15.94
N GLY A 422 3.17 21.54 15.12
CA GLY A 422 2.61 22.44 14.12
C GLY A 422 1.76 21.66 13.11
N LEU A 423 0.67 22.25 12.64
CA LEU A 423 -0.09 21.67 11.53
C LEU A 423 0.77 21.68 10.27
N ILE A 424 0.89 20.53 9.60
CA ILE A 424 1.64 20.41 8.36
C ILE A 424 1.10 21.37 7.29
N ASP A 425 2.00 22.07 6.59
CA ASP A 425 1.65 22.73 5.34
C ASP A 425 1.84 21.73 4.19
N PRO A 426 0.74 21.26 3.54
CA PRO A 426 0.85 20.25 2.50
C PRO A 426 1.71 20.70 1.31
N VAL A 427 1.64 21.99 0.95
CA VAL A 427 2.39 22.53 -0.18
C VAL A 427 3.87 22.62 0.14
N GLY A 428 4.24 23.22 1.29
CA GLY A 428 5.63 23.25 1.74
C GLY A 428 6.24 21.84 1.87
N CYS A 429 5.48 20.88 2.40
CA CYS A 429 5.93 19.48 2.48
C CYS A 429 6.23 18.90 1.09
N TYR A 430 5.38 19.16 0.11
CA TYR A 430 5.57 18.68 -1.26
C TYR A 430 6.77 19.34 -1.95
N LEU A 431 6.89 20.67 -1.86
CA LEU A 431 8.01 21.40 -2.47
C LEU A 431 9.36 20.99 -1.86
N ASN A 432 9.40 20.74 -0.56
CA ASN A 432 10.62 20.25 0.10
C ASN A 432 11.04 18.86 -0.37
N LEU A 433 10.12 18.01 -0.82
CA LEU A 433 10.45 16.72 -1.40
C LEU A 433 10.93 16.86 -2.85
N GLN A 434 10.30 17.75 -3.62
CA GLN A 434 10.72 18.03 -5.00
C GLN A 434 12.12 18.62 -5.07
N ASN A 435 12.52 19.44 -4.10
CA ASN A 435 13.87 20.02 -4.06
C ASN A 435 14.96 19.03 -3.57
N LYS A 436 14.57 17.86 -3.05
CA LYS A 436 15.47 16.80 -2.58
C LYS A 436 15.61 15.65 -3.57
N SER A 437 14.74 15.61 -4.59
CA SER A 437 14.74 14.65 -5.69
C SER A 437 15.47 15.30 -6.86
#